data_AF-A0A7W7IEV3-F1
#
_entry.id   AF-A0A7W7IEV3-F1
#
_cell.length_a   1.000
_cell.length_b   1.000
_cell.length_c   1.000
_cell.angle_alpha   90.00
_cell.angle_beta   90.00
_cell.angle_gamma   90.00
#
_symmetry.space_group_name_H-M   'P 1'
#
loop_
_entity.id
_entity.type
_entity.pdbx_description
1 polymer ?
#
loop_
_entity_poly.entity_id
_entity_poly.type
_entity_poly.pdbx_seq_one_letter_code
_entity_poly.pdbx_strand_id
1 'polypeptide(L)'
;MADDVWVTGYVEENGVRKDTSYHWDESTWREDVLPPGGRFGGGRHHTFGPDADTGYYAPDGLIEDGAGGLWAVPSANGAYSDPRILHYTNGSWRLEQTLPHVKGAVQGITRVPGTDSVWAVGFRDGGNPLVISAD
;
A
#
# COMPACT_ATOMS: atom_id res chain seq x y z
N MET A 1 -1.48 16.87 -21.47
CA MET A 1 -2.19 15.64 -21.04
C MET A 1 -1.30 15.01 -19.97
N ALA A 2 -1.80 14.04 -19.20
CA ALA A 2 -0.91 13.31 -18.30
C ALA A 2 -0.25 12.19 -19.10
N ASP A 3 1.07 12.16 -19.09
CA ASP A 3 1.88 11.27 -19.92
C ASP A 3 2.14 9.94 -19.19
N ASP A 4 2.12 9.96 -17.85
CA ASP A 4 2.22 8.78 -16.99
C ASP A 4 1.12 8.88 -15.91
N VAL A 5 0.25 7.87 -15.83
CA VAL A 5 -0.84 7.83 -14.84
C VAL A 5 -0.97 6.44 -14.26
N TRP A 6 -1.12 6.38 -12.93
CA TRP A 6 -1.35 5.15 -12.20
C TRP A 6 -2.67 5.16 -11.47
N VAL A 7 -3.38 4.03 -11.53
CA VAL A 7 -4.62 3.79 -10.79
C VAL A 7 -4.51 2.46 -10.08
N THR A 8 -4.73 2.46 -8.77
CA THR A 8 -4.78 1.23 -7.97
C THR A 8 -6.11 1.12 -7.26
N GLY A 9 -6.54 -0.11 -6.98
CA GLY A 9 -7.80 -0.36 -6.31
C GLY A 9 -8.14 -1.83 -6.25
N TYR A 10 -9.44 -2.11 -6.19
CA TYR A 10 -9.95 -3.46 -6.27
C TYR A 10 -11.28 -3.50 -7.02
N VAL A 11 -11.58 -4.65 -7.61
CA VAL A 11 -12.85 -5.00 -8.22
C VAL A 11 -13.44 -6.17 -7.44
N GLU A 12 -14.74 -6.13 -7.16
CA GLU A 12 -15.47 -7.29 -6.62
C GLU A 12 -16.25 -7.95 -7.75
N GLU A 13 -15.93 -9.20 -8.05
CA GLU A 13 -16.60 -10.00 -9.09
C GLU A 13 -17.06 -11.32 -8.48
N ASN A 14 -18.36 -11.61 -8.56
CA ASN A 14 -18.98 -12.81 -7.96
C ASN A 14 -18.64 -13.02 -6.46
N GLY A 15 -18.51 -11.92 -5.71
CA GLY A 15 -18.12 -11.95 -4.30
C GLY A 15 -16.63 -12.23 -4.04
N VAL A 16 -15.84 -12.36 -5.11
CA VAL A 16 -14.38 -12.46 -5.03
C VAL A 16 -13.78 -11.09 -5.28
N ARG A 17 -12.99 -10.61 -4.32
CA ARG A 17 -12.23 -9.38 -4.46
C ARG A 17 -10.94 -9.64 -5.25
N LYS A 18 -10.71 -8.86 -6.30
CA LYS A 18 -9.48 -8.81 -7.10
C LYS A 18 -8.86 -7.42 -6.96
N ASP A 19 -7.70 -7.33 -6.32
CA ASP A 19 -6.90 -6.11 -6.29
C ASP A 19 -6.28 -5.85 -7.68
N THR A 20 -6.24 -4.58 -8.10
CA THR A 20 -5.83 -4.18 -9.45
C THR A 20 -4.88 -2.97 -9.44
N SER A 21 -3.98 -2.94 -10.41
CA SER A 21 -3.14 -1.80 -10.75
C SER A 21 -3.22 -1.58 -12.26
N TYR A 22 -3.44 -0.34 -12.67
CA TYR A 22 -3.43 0.07 -14.07
C TYR A 22 -2.46 1.21 -14.26
N HIS A 23 -1.71 1.15 -15.35
CA HIS A 23 -0.74 2.15 -15.76
C HIS A 23 -1.02 2.63 -17.18
N TRP A 24 -1.02 3.95 -17.37
CA TRP A 24 -1.13 4.62 -18.65
C TRP A 24 0.26 5.08 -19.10
N ASP A 25 0.70 4.61 -20.27
CA ASP A 25 2.01 4.92 -20.85
C ASP A 25 1.93 5.84 -22.08
N GLU A 26 1.23 6.96 -21.96
CA GLU A 26 0.95 7.92 -23.05
C GLU A 26 0.03 7.39 -24.18
N SER A 27 -0.14 6.06 -24.29
CA SER A 27 -0.80 5.44 -25.43
C SER A 27 -1.86 4.42 -25.05
N THR A 28 -1.61 3.59 -24.03
CA THR A 28 -2.49 2.51 -23.63
C THR A 28 -2.52 2.31 -22.13
N TRP A 29 -3.65 1.81 -21.63
CA TRP A 29 -3.74 1.28 -20.28
C TRP A 29 -3.25 -0.17 -20.27
N ARG A 30 -2.33 -0.49 -19.37
CA ARG A 30 -1.92 -1.87 -19.04
C ARG A 30 -2.28 -2.23 -17.62
N GLU A 31 -2.69 -3.47 -17.39
CA GLU A 31 -2.87 -4.01 -16.05
C GLU A 31 -1.53 -4.57 -15.55
N ASP A 32 -1.06 -4.09 -14.41
CA ASP A 32 0.14 -4.59 -13.74
C ASP A 32 -0.27 -5.58 -12.63
N VAL A 33 0.22 -6.81 -12.75
CA VAL A 33 -0.13 -7.90 -11.83
C VAL A 33 0.54 -7.69 -10.48
N LEU A 34 -0.25 -7.85 -9.41
CA LEU A 34 0.26 -7.83 -8.05
C LEU A 34 0.96 -9.14 -7.68
N PRO A 35 2.04 -9.09 -6.87
CA PRO A 35 2.64 -10.29 -6.30
C PRO A 35 1.66 -10.98 -5.35
N PRO A 36 1.83 -12.29 -5.06
CA PRO A 36 1.04 -12.97 -4.05
C PRO A 36 1.02 -12.20 -2.71
N GLY A 37 -0.17 -11.88 -2.21
CA GLY A 37 -0.35 -11.11 -0.97
C GLY A 37 -0.28 -9.58 -1.10
N GLY A 38 0.05 -9.05 -2.28
CA GLY A 38 -0.10 -7.63 -2.62
C GLY A 38 -1.58 -7.27 -2.79
N ARG A 39 -2.02 -6.16 -2.17
CA ARG A 39 -3.42 -5.72 -2.18
C ARG A 39 -3.53 -4.20 -2.06
N PHE A 40 -4.51 -3.58 -2.69
CA PHE A 40 -4.73 -2.12 -2.65
C PHE A 40 -6.10 -1.77 -2.07
N GLY A 41 -6.18 -0.73 -1.24
CA GLY A 41 -7.45 -0.16 -0.76
C GLY A 41 -8.28 -1.02 0.20
N GLY A 42 -9.23 -0.42 0.92
CA GLY A 42 -10.28 -1.16 1.66
C GLY A 42 -9.81 -1.96 2.87
N GLY A 43 -8.94 -1.39 3.71
CA GLY A 43 -8.70 -1.94 5.05
C GLY A 43 -9.95 -1.72 5.90
N ARG A 44 -10.79 -2.74 6.08
CA ARG A 44 -11.80 -2.72 7.14
C ARG A 44 -11.07 -2.94 8.46
N HIS A 45 -10.99 -1.90 9.30
CA HIS A 45 -10.51 -2.05 10.66
C HIS A 45 -11.71 -2.27 11.59
N HIS A 46 -11.74 -3.41 12.30
CA HIS A 46 -12.54 -3.56 13.50
C HIS A 46 -11.65 -3.16 14.68
N THR A 47 -11.68 -1.90 15.09
CA THR A 47 -11.09 -1.51 16.37
C THR A 47 -11.97 -2.09 17.49
N PHE A 48 -11.38 -2.88 18.40
CA PHE A 48 -11.97 -3.12 19.72
C PHE A 48 -11.28 -2.16 20.69
N GLY A 49 -11.95 -1.06 21.01
CA GLY A 49 -11.56 -0.05 21.98
C GLY A 49 -12.79 0.79 22.34
N PRO A 50 -12.85 1.42 23.53
CA PRO A 50 -14.04 2.14 24.00
C PRO A 50 -14.45 3.32 23.10
N ASP A 51 -13.55 3.80 22.24
CA ASP A 51 -13.76 4.91 21.30
C ASP A 51 -13.65 4.46 19.82
N ALA A 52 -13.95 3.20 19.51
CA ALA A 52 -13.84 2.63 18.18
C ALA A 52 -14.95 3.12 17.23
N ASP A 53 -14.79 4.34 16.70
CA ASP A 53 -15.45 4.69 15.44
C ASP A 53 -14.91 3.76 14.34
N THR A 54 -15.83 3.12 13.63
CA THR A 54 -15.55 2.24 12.48
C THR A 54 -14.97 3.07 11.32
N GLY A 55 -13.67 3.37 11.39
CA GLY A 55 -12.94 4.11 10.37
C GLY A 55 -12.40 3.18 9.29
N TYR A 56 -12.79 3.43 8.04
CA TYR A 56 -12.07 2.93 6.88
C TYR A 56 -10.79 3.74 6.74
N TYR A 57 -9.63 3.15 7.06
CA TYR A 57 -8.37 3.76 6.69
C TYR A 57 -8.03 3.31 5.27
N ALA A 58 -8.15 4.22 4.31
CA ALA A 58 -7.48 4.07 3.03
C ALA A 58 -6.02 4.45 3.31
N PRO A 59 -5.05 3.52 3.23
CA PRO A 59 -3.66 3.91 3.34
C PRO A 59 -3.33 4.94 2.25
N ASP A 60 -2.49 5.91 2.59
CA ASP A 60 -2.06 6.94 1.65
C ASP A 60 -1.42 6.31 0.42
N GLY A 61 -1.72 6.96 -0.72
CA GLY A 61 -1.61 6.40 -2.07
C GLY A 61 -0.19 6.23 -2.61
N LEU A 62 -0.13 6.14 -3.93
CA LEU A 62 1.09 5.92 -4.68
C LEU A 62 2.04 7.11 -4.52
N ILE A 63 3.32 6.84 -4.27
CA ILE A 63 4.37 7.85 -4.24
C ILE A 63 5.51 7.44 -5.15
N GLU A 64 6.09 8.39 -5.87
CA GLU A 64 7.27 8.16 -6.71
C GLU A 64 8.47 7.69 -5.87
N ASP A 65 9.19 6.69 -6.38
CA ASP A 65 10.47 6.25 -5.81
C ASP A 65 11.65 7.15 -6.22
N GLY A 66 11.43 8.08 -7.16
CA GLY A 66 12.47 8.96 -7.70
C GLY A 66 13.34 8.37 -8.81
N ALA A 67 13.13 7.09 -9.16
CA ALA A 67 13.83 6.34 -10.20
C ALA A 67 12.89 5.86 -11.34
N GLY A 68 11.66 6.38 -11.40
CA GLY A 68 10.64 6.00 -12.38
C GLY A 68 9.76 4.83 -11.95
N GLY A 69 9.80 4.46 -10.67
CA GLY A 69 8.92 3.50 -10.02
C GLY A 69 8.04 4.15 -8.96
N LEU A 70 7.35 3.30 -8.19
CA LEU A 70 6.37 3.73 -7.19
C LEU A 70 6.47 2.93 -5.91
N TRP A 71 6.33 3.59 -4.77
CA TRP A 71 5.99 2.95 -3.51
C TRP A 71 4.49 3.06 -3.23
N ALA A 72 3.95 2.06 -2.54
CA ALA A 72 2.57 2.05 -2.12
C ALA A 72 2.41 1.36 -0.77
N VAL A 73 1.42 1.79 0.01
CA VAL A 73 1.02 1.10 1.22
C VAL A 73 -0.15 0.17 0.90
N PRO A 74 0.05 -1.17 0.95
CA PRO A 74 -1.00 -2.11 0.66
C PRO A 74 -2.03 -2.20 1.79
N SER A 75 -3.24 -2.59 1.41
CA SER A 75 -4.30 -2.91 2.37
C SER A 75 -4.07 -4.27 3.05
N ALA A 76 -4.26 -4.30 4.35
CA ALA A 76 -4.22 -5.50 5.18
C ALA A 76 -5.60 -6.14 5.31
N ASN A 77 -5.68 -7.47 5.12
CA ASN A 77 -6.88 -8.21 5.51
C ASN A 77 -6.90 -8.36 7.03
N GLY A 78 -7.79 -7.59 7.68
CA GLY A 78 -7.96 -7.59 9.13
C GLY A 78 -6.96 -6.70 9.85
N ALA A 79 -7.32 -6.33 11.07
CA ALA A 79 -6.63 -5.36 11.92
C ALA A 79 -5.18 -5.69 12.33
N TYR A 80 -4.63 -6.85 11.91
CA TYR A 80 -3.43 -7.43 12.52
C TYR A 80 -2.58 -8.27 11.56
N SER A 81 -2.40 -7.86 10.30
CA SER A 81 -1.41 -8.51 9.42
C SER A 81 -0.01 -7.92 9.61
N ASP A 82 1.01 -8.58 9.07
CA ASP A 82 2.37 -8.01 9.01
C ASP A 82 2.37 -6.72 8.17
N PRO A 83 2.81 -5.57 8.75
CA PRO A 83 3.09 -4.34 8.01
C PRO A 83 4.04 -4.61 6.86
N ARG A 84 3.74 -4.02 5.71
CA ARG A 84 4.46 -4.21 4.45
C ARG A 84 4.24 -3.02 3.53
N ILE A 85 5.10 -2.87 2.54
CA ILE A 85 5.00 -1.86 1.48
C ILE A 85 5.12 -2.57 0.12
N LEU A 86 4.57 -1.97 -0.93
CA LEU A 86 4.74 -2.44 -2.31
C LEU A 86 5.68 -1.49 -3.04
N HIS A 87 6.58 -2.04 -3.85
CA HIS A 87 7.48 -1.28 -4.73
C HIS A 87 7.26 -1.71 -6.18
N TYR A 88 6.79 -0.81 -7.02
CA TYR A 88 6.81 -0.99 -8.45
C TYR A 88 8.17 -0.59 -8.99
N THR A 89 8.94 -1.57 -9.45
CA THR A 89 10.26 -1.35 -10.01
C THR A 89 10.50 -2.35 -11.15
N ASN A 90 11.24 -1.90 -12.17
CA ASN A 90 11.60 -2.72 -13.33
C ASN A 90 10.39 -3.40 -14.00
N GLY A 91 9.27 -2.69 -14.12
CA GLY A 91 8.08 -3.20 -14.81
C GLY A 91 7.19 -4.14 -13.99
N SER A 92 7.37 -4.21 -12.66
CA SER A 92 6.62 -5.15 -11.82
C SER A 92 6.45 -4.66 -10.39
N TRP A 93 5.32 -5.01 -9.77
CA TRP A 93 5.11 -4.84 -8.34
C TRP A 93 5.86 -5.91 -7.54
N ARG A 94 6.53 -5.48 -6.48
CA ARG A 94 7.22 -6.31 -5.49
C ARG A 94 6.70 -6.00 -4.10
N LEU A 95 6.57 -7.03 -3.27
CA LEU A 95 6.27 -6.86 -1.85
C LEU A 95 7.58 -6.61 -1.11
N GLU A 96 7.78 -5.38 -0.68
CA GLU A 96 8.97 -4.95 0.03
C GLU A 96 8.73 -4.90 1.53
N GLN A 97 9.77 -5.28 2.26
CA GLN A 97 9.88 -5.45 3.70
C GLN A 97 8.58 -5.77 4.46
N THR A 98 8.38 -7.07 4.71
CA THR A 98 7.55 -7.51 5.83
C THR A 98 8.29 -7.25 7.14
N LEU A 99 7.59 -6.72 8.14
CA LEU A 99 7.99 -6.89 9.54
C LEU A 99 7.35 -8.18 10.06
N PRO A 100 7.97 -9.36 9.84
CA PRO A 100 7.35 -10.62 10.23
C PRO A 100 7.08 -10.61 11.73
N HIS A 101 5.88 -11.04 12.11
CA HIS A 101 5.43 -11.14 13.51
C HIS A 101 5.13 -9.80 14.20
N VAL A 102 5.19 -8.67 13.48
CA VAL A 102 4.65 -7.41 13.96
C VAL A 102 3.20 -7.35 13.52
N LYS A 103 2.27 -7.44 14.46
CA LYS A 103 0.86 -7.18 14.15
C LYS A 103 0.64 -5.68 14.08
N GLY A 104 0.06 -5.17 12.99
CA GLY A 104 -0.19 -3.74 12.85
C GLY A 104 -0.66 -3.35 11.45
N ALA A 105 -0.59 -2.06 11.15
CA ALA A 105 -0.83 -1.52 9.82
C ALA A 105 0.08 -0.32 9.55
N VAL A 106 0.43 -0.14 8.29
CA VAL A 106 0.99 1.10 7.77
C VAL A 106 -0.18 1.97 7.29
N GLN A 107 -0.14 3.27 7.56
CA GLN A 107 -1.21 4.22 7.26
C GLN A 107 -0.74 5.32 6.31
N GLY A 108 0.50 5.79 6.46
CA GLY A 108 1.07 6.85 5.66
C GLY A 108 2.42 6.45 5.09
N ILE A 109 2.76 7.00 3.93
CA ILE A 109 4.08 6.88 3.31
C ILE A 109 4.49 8.21 2.70
N THR A 110 5.76 8.55 2.80
CA THR A 110 6.32 9.73 2.14
C THR A 110 7.77 9.50 1.75
N ARG A 111 8.20 10.19 0.70
CA ARG A 111 9.61 10.23 0.29
C ARG A 111 10.35 11.19 1.20
N VAL A 112 11.56 10.83 1.58
CA VAL A 112 12.45 11.72 2.31
C VAL A 112 13.03 12.73 1.29
N PRO A 113 12.82 14.04 1.49
CA PRO A 113 13.29 15.04 0.53
C PRO A 113 14.80 14.95 0.31
N GLY A 114 15.22 14.86 -0.95
CA GLY A 114 16.63 14.81 -1.34
C GLY A 114 17.30 13.44 -1.22
N THR A 115 16.54 12.37 -0.97
CA THR A 115 17.06 10.98 -0.98
C THR A 115 16.16 10.06 -1.82
N ASP A 116 16.59 8.83 -2.03
CA ASP A 116 15.78 7.77 -2.67
C ASP A 116 14.97 6.96 -1.65
N SER A 117 15.08 7.33 -0.37
CA SER A 117 14.43 6.63 0.73
C SER A 117 12.97 7.06 0.91
N VAL A 118 12.14 6.14 1.37
CA VAL A 118 10.77 6.38 1.83
C VAL A 118 10.62 6.05 3.31
N TRP A 119 9.80 6.82 4.00
CA TRP A 119 9.38 6.57 5.38
C TRP A 119 7.89 6.25 5.40
N ALA A 120 7.55 5.16 6.06
CA ALA A 120 6.18 4.73 6.26
C ALA A 120 5.85 4.69 7.74
N VAL A 121 4.65 5.16 8.10
CA VAL A 121 4.19 5.27 9.49
C VAL A 121 2.88 4.53 9.69
N GLY A 122 2.63 4.08 10.91
CA GLY A 122 1.35 3.50 11.28
C GLY A 122 1.35 3.04 12.73
N PHE A 123 0.71 1.90 13.00
CA PHE A 123 0.56 1.39 14.35
C PHE A 123 0.83 -0.12 14.43
N ARG A 124 1.19 -0.57 15.63
CA ARG A 124 1.24 -1.96 16.04
C ARG A 124 -0.01 -2.29 16.87
N ASP A 125 -0.26 -3.57 17.08
CA ASP A 125 -1.23 -4.06 18.05
C ASP A 125 -1.02 -3.38 19.42
N GLY A 126 -2.12 -3.07 20.10
CA GLY A 126 -2.13 -2.21 21.29
C GLY A 126 -1.91 -0.72 21.05
N GLY A 127 -1.89 -0.26 19.79
CA GLY A 127 -1.83 1.17 19.44
C GLY A 127 -0.43 1.80 19.49
N ASN A 128 0.63 1.00 19.61
CA ASN A 128 1.99 1.51 19.66
C ASN A 128 2.43 2.05 18.28
N PRO A 129 3.21 3.15 18.22
CA PRO A 129 3.70 3.68 16.96
C PRO A 129 4.54 2.67 16.16
N LEU A 130 4.39 2.72 14.83
CA LEU A 130 5.20 1.97 13.88
C LEU A 130 5.84 2.94 12.89
N VAL A 131 7.13 2.75 12.62
CA VAL A 131 7.89 3.43 11.55
C VAL A 131 8.68 2.37 10.80
N ILE A 132 8.66 2.46 9.47
CA ILE A 132 9.41 1.62 8.52
C ILE A 132 10.14 2.58 7.58
N SER A 133 11.36 2.23 7.17
CA SER A 133 12.10 2.93 6.12
C SER A 133 12.54 1.94 5.06
N ALA A 134 12.50 2.35 3.79
CA ALA A 134 13.04 1.58 2.67
C ALA A 134 13.81 2.52 1.73
N ASP A 135 14.73 1.94 0.95
CA ASP A 135 15.58 2.60 -0.05
C ASP A 135 15.32 2.00 -1.44
#